data_AF-A0A927K1A2-F1
#
_entry.id   AF-A0A927K1A2-F1
#
_cell.length_a   1.000
_cell.length_b   1.000
_cell.length_c   1.000
_cell.angle_alpha   90.00
_cell.angle_beta   90.00
_cell.angle_gamma   90.00
#
_symmetry.space_group_name_H-M   'P 1'
#
loop_
_entity.id
_entity.type
_entity.pdbx_description
1 polymer ?
#
loop_
_entity_poly.entity_id
_entity_poly.type
_entity_poly.pdbx_seq_one_letter_code
_entity_poly.pdbx_strand_id
1 'polypeptide(L)'
;MRSTPTRAATATATLVALAAVTAACGQDTGSTGGSTGEAGSGATPAGTSTSLDRAWLVRLETGKDEVPDGAAYVRFAPAGGETVVTSIPQAPLDFEPNPLTLVDAGRTWAVGANAATGRERNRGVVTLHSLTGDDDLEVDLPAATGVDDLRPIGWAFDPATPALLRVLDRSGRLFDVAVEERTATEGERVEAPKGFALGPMFDSATGQPLLRENKTYEYQPGGAYTAGGVSVLEPGEAPETGVCSDEAAPTAAVVDSAGTTWSACLQDDRIRLASQEAGAEEWTEAGTSAADVPGKAAAMTWVLPPL
;
A
#
# COMPACT_ATOMS: atom_id res chain seq x y z
N MET A 1 -43.38 -0.33 33.96
CA MET A 1 -42.67 -1.39 34.70
C MET A 1 -42.81 -2.71 33.95
N ARG A 2 -41.75 -3.15 33.26
CA ARG A 2 -41.28 -4.56 33.22
C ARG A 2 -40.13 -4.65 32.21
N SER A 3 -39.11 -5.35 32.69
CA SER A 3 -37.71 -5.30 32.31
C SER A 3 -37.38 -5.93 30.95
N THR A 4 -36.41 -5.32 30.26
CA THR A 4 -35.60 -5.93 29.20
C THR A 4 -34.69 -7.00 29.80
N PRO A 5 -34.60 -8.22 29.24
CA PRO A 5 -33.53 -9.14 29.59
C PRO A 5 -32.33 -8.96 28.64
N THR A 6 -31.19 -8.66 29.26
CA THR A 6 -29.82 -8.75 28.77
C THR A 6 -29.55 -10.11 28.12
N ARG A 7 -28.97 -10.14 26.91
CA ARG A 7 -28.31 -11.33 26.37
C ARG A 7 -26.80 -11.16 26.44
N ALA A 8 -26.18 -12.07 27.18
CA ALA A 8 -24.75 -12.22 27.34
C ALA A 8 -24.11 -12.78 26.07
N ALA A 9 -22.90 -12.31 25.78
CA ALA A 9 -21.99 -12.89 24.81
C ALA A 9 -21.55 -14.28 25.25
N THR A 10 -21.51 -15.24 24.33
CA THR A 10 -20.88 -16.55 24.55
C THR A 10 -19.79 -16.70 23.50
N ALA A 11 -18.54 -16.55 23.95
CA ALA A 11 -17.36 -16.94 23.19
C ALA A 11 -17.29 -18.47 23.13
N THR A 12 -17.14 -19.01 21.92
CA THR A 12 -16.84 -20.43 21.73
C THR A 12 -15.50 -20.54 21.06
N ALA A 13 -14.47 -20.87 21.85
CA ALA A 13 -13.20 -21.36 21.35
C ALA A 13 -13.38 -22.81 20.92
N THR A 14 -12.81 -23.20 19.78
CA THR A 14 -12.67 -24.62 19.42
C THR A 14 -11.29 -24.84 18.82
N LEU A 15 -10.42 -25.40 19.67
CA LEU A 15 -9.18 -26.07 19.31
C LEU A 15 -9.54 -27.40 18.64
N VAL A 16 -9.01 -27.66 17.44
CA VAL A 16 -8.87 -29.01 16.90
C VAL A 16 -7.42 -29.21 16.52
N ALA A 17 -6.71 -29.93 17.40
CA ALA A 17 -5.45 -30.58 17.09
C ALA A 17 -5.76 -32.00 16.62
N LEU A 18 -5.23 -32.42 15.47
CA LEU A 18 -5.01 -33.83 15.18
C LEU A 18 -3.70 -34.02 14.42
N ALA A 19 -2.93 -34.97 14.94
CA ALA A 19 -1.56 -35.26 14.60
C ALA A 19 -1.42 -36.38 13.57
N ALA A 20 -0.27 -36.35 12.90
CA ALA A 20 0.61 -37.45 12.51
C ALA A 20 0.12 -38.52 11.51
N VAL A 21 0.83 -38.58 10.37
CA VAL A 21 1.19 -39.82 9.70
C VAL A 21 2.72 -39.89 9.63
N THR A 22 3.25 -41.04 10.06
CA THR A 22 4.67 -41.41 10.12
C THR A 22 5.03 -42.39 8.99
N ALA A 23 6.35 -42.63 8.85
CA ALA A 23 7.09 -43.57 8.01
C ALA A 23 7.66 -42.96 6.70
N ALA A 24 8.92 -43.15 6.31
CA ALA A 24 9.82 -44.27 6.60
C ALA A 24 11.32 -43.88 6.64
N CYS A 25 12.08 -44.80 7.22
CA CYS A 25 13.46 -44.78 7.66
C CYS A 25 14.52 -44.83 6.54
N GLY A 26 15.72 -44.36 6.87
CA GLY A 26 16.99 -44.78 6.30
C GLY A 26 18.12 -44.52 7.30
N GLN A 27 18.52 -45.56 8.02
CA GLN A 27 19.65 -45.59 8.96
C GLN A 27 20.98 -45.52 8.21
N ASP A 28 21.99 -44.87 8.81
CA ASP A 28 23.24 -45.60 9.04
C ASP A 28 24.07 -45.07 10.22
N THR A 29 24.83 -46.02 10.74
CA THR A 29 25.41 -46.17 12.08
C THR A 29 26.75 -45.44 12.30
N GLY A 30 27.07 -45.11 13.56
CA GLY A 30 28.42 -44.70 13.94
C GLY A 30 28.53 -44.21 15.39
N SER A 31 29.30 -44.90 16.21
CA SER A 31 29.16 -44.96 17.67
C SER A 31 30.20 -44.14 18.43
N THR A 32 29.77 -43.56 19.57
CA THR A 32 30.49 -43.37 20.87
C THR A 32 31.66 -42.40 21.01
N GLY A 33 31.55 -41.46 21.97
CA GLY A 33 32.69 -40.86 22.67
C GLY A 33 32.45 -39.56 23.46
N GLY A 34 32.05 -39.69 24.74
CA GLY A 34 32.60 -38.97 25.91
C GLY A 34 32.71 -37.43 26.01
N SER A 35 31.99 -36.91 27.02
CA SER A 35 32.37 -35.86 28.00
C SER A 35 32.54 -34.38 27.60
N THR A 36 31.65 -33.58 28.20
CA THR A 36 31.86 -32.30 28.92
C THR A 36 32.72 -31.21 28.25
N GLY A 37 32.04 -30.14 27.83
CA GLY A 37 32.65 -28.89 27.40
C GLY A 37 31.59 -27.79 27.29
N GLU A 38 31.37 -27.12 28.41
CA GLU A 38 30.65 -25.85 28.50
C GLU A 38 31.42 -24.80 27.69
N ALA A 39 30.87 -24.40 26.56
CA ALA A 39 31.23 -23.17 25.87
C ALA A 39 29.97 -22.68 25.17
N GLY A 40 29.32 -21.70 25.80
CA GLY A 40 28.24 -20.96 25.20
C GLY A 40 28.73 -20.28 23.93
N SER A 41 28.48 -20.91 22.79
CA SER A 41 28.33 -20.19 21.53
C SER A 41 27.05 -19.39 21.67
N GLY A 42 27.21 -18.14 22.09
CA GLY A 42 26.21 -17.11 21.85
C GLY A 42 25.92 -17.12 20.37
N ALA A 43 24.80 -17.71 19.98
CA ALA A 43 24.22 -17.50 18.68
C ALA A 43 23.96 -15.99 18.62
N THR A 44 24.81 -15.26 17.89
CA THR A 44 24.47 -13.94 17.40
C THR A 44 23.12 -14.10 16.71
N PRO A 45 22.03 -13.49 17.20
CA PRO A 45 20.79 -13.51 16.46
C PRO A 45 21.11 -12.93 15.08
N ALA A 46 20.75 -13.66 14.03
CA ALA A 46 20.84 -13.16 12.68
C ALA A 46 20.15 -11.79 12.67
N GLY A 47 20.93 -10.74 12.35
CA GLY A 47 20.41 -9.38 12.31
C GLY A 47 19.18 -9.36 11.44
N THR A 48 18.05 -9.03 12.03
CA THR A 48 16.86 -8.59 11.32
C THR A 48 17.35 -7.47 10.40
N SER A 49 17.42 -7.71 9.09
CA SER A 49 17.63 -6.62 8.13
C SER A 49 16.45 -5.68 8.34
N THR A 50 16.75 -4.58 9.01
CA THR A 50 15.76 -3.62 9.48
C THR A 50 15.31 -2.83 8.27
N SER A 51 14.06 -2.38 8.25
CA SER A 51 13.42 -1.67 7.14
C SER A 51 14.21 -0.49 6.54
N LEU A 52 15.29 -0.04 7.19
CA LEU A 52 16.23 0.98 6.74
C LEU A 52 17.18 0.56 5.61
N ASP A 53 17.44 -0.74 5.45
CA ASP A 53 18.34 -1.28 4.40
C ASP A 53 17.69 -1.33 3.01
N ARG A 54 16.39 -1.07 2.94
CA ARG A 54 15.56 -1.22 1.74
C ARG A 54 15.03 0.14 1.28
N ALA A 55 14.65 0.23 0.01
CA ALA A 55 14.12 1.47 -0.55
C ALA A 55 12.68 1.73 -0.08
N TRP A 56 12.49 2.88 0.54
CA TRP A 56 11.20 3.47 0.88
C TRP A 56 10.59 4.16 -0.32
N LEU A 57 9.28 4.34 -0.32
CA LEU A 57 8.56 5.02 -1.38
C LEU A 57 7.67 6.12 -0.80
N VAL A 58 7.91 7.36 -1.19
CA VAL A 58 7.09 8.52 -0.82
C VAL A 58 6.29 8.97 -2.03
N ARG A 59 5.05 9.41 -1.80
CA ARG A 59 4.30 10.12 -2.83
C ARG A 59 4.08 11.58 -2.43
N LEU A 60 4.37 12.43 -3.37
CA LEU A 60 4.18 13.88 -3.31
C LEU A 60 3.12 14.24 -4.35
N GLU A 61 2.11 14.99 -3.93
CA GLU A 61 1.23 15.64 -4.91
C GLU A 61 1.98 16.79 -5.55
N THR A 62 1.96 16.87 -6.88
CA THR A 62 2.55 18.00 -7.61
C THR A 62 1.44 18.89 -8.15
N GLY A 63 1.66 20.20 -8.16
CA GLY A 63 0.69 21.14 -8.72
C GLY A 63 0.86 22.55 -8.16
N LYS A 64 -0.19 23.37 -8.30
CA LYS A 64 -0.27 24.71 -7.69
C LYS A 64 -1.35 24.71 -6.63
N ASP A 65 -1.00 25.25 -5.46
CA ASP A 65 -1.81 25.74 -4.34
C ASP A 65 -3.32 25.45 -4.41
N GLU A 66 -3.71 24.15 -4.43
CA GLU A 66 -5.06 23.55 -4.26
C GLU A 66 -5.50 22.57 -5.36
N VAL A 67 -4.85 22.49 -6.52
CA VAL A 67 -5.17 21.47 -7.55
C VAL A 67 -3.91 20.67 -7.90
N PRO A 68 -3.80 19.42 -7.42
CA PRO A 68 -2.80 18.50 -7.92
C PRO A 68 -2.96 18.33 -9.43
N ASP A 69 -1.87 18.50 -10.18
CA ASP A 69 -1.82 18.23 -11.63
C ASP A 69 -1.01 16.98 -11.96
N GLY A 70 -0.51 16.28 -10.94
CA GLY A 70 0.19 15.01 -11.02
C GLY A 70 0.70 14.55 -9.66
N ALA A 71 1.57 13.54 -9.69
CA ALA A 71 2.24 13.04 -8.50
C ALA A 71 3.71 12.76 -8.78
N ALA A 72 4.57 12.96 -7.78
CA ALA A 72 5.94 12.50 -7.79
C ALA A 72 6.10 11.37 -6.76
N TYR A 73 6.68 10.28 -7.22
CA TYR A 73 7.04 9.11 -6.43
C TYR A 73 8.53 9.17 -6.16
N VAL A 74 8.92 9.25 -4.90
CA VAL A 74 10.32 9.33 -4.47
C VAL A 74 10.69 8.03 -3.81
N ARG A 75 11.52 7.22 -4.49
CA ARG A 75 12.17 6.09 -3.85
C ARG A 75 13.43 6.56 -3.16
N PHE A 76 13.58 6.25 -1.87
CA PHE A 76 14.83 6.57 -1.17
C PHE A 76 15.26 5.45 -0.21
N ALA A 77 16.56 5.19 -0.10
CA ALA A 77 17.10 4.24 0.86
C ALA A 77 17.57 4.98 2.13
N PRO A 78 16.90 4.85 3.29
CA PRO A 78 17.23 5.65 4.48
C PRO A 78 18.67 5.52 4.95
N ALA A 79 19.22 4.30 4.92
CA ALA A 79 20.58 4.04 5.38
C ALA A 79 21.68 4.62 4.48
N GLY A 80 21.43 4.71 3.16
CA GLY A 80 22.42 5.14 2.16
C GLY A 80 22.13 6.51 1.52
N GLY A 81 20.93 7.06 1.73
CA GLY A 81 20.46 8.31 1.15
C GLY A 81 20.10 8.24 -0.34
N GLU A 82 20.45 7.17 -1.07
CA GLU A 82 20.13 7.04 -2.51
C GLU A 82 18.67 7.39 -2.78
N THR A 83 18.42 8.28 -3.74
CA THR A 83 17.09 8.84 -4.01
C THR A 83 16.84 8.85 -5.53
N VAL A 84 15.69 8.31 -5.94
CA VAL A 84 15.18 8.32 -7.30
C VAL A 84 13.79 8.95 -7.29
N VAL A 85 13.55 9.89 -8.21
CA VAL A 85 12.28 10.61 -8.33
C VAL A 85 11.64 10.29 -9.67
N THR A 86 10.42 9.75 -9.64
CA THR A 86 9.59 9.51 -10.82
C THR A 86 8.38 10.43 -10.77
N SER A 87 8.20 11.28 -11.78
CA SER A 87 7.02 12.13 -11.90
C SER A 87 6.00 11.51 -12.86
N ILE A 88 4.76 11.38 -12.39
CA ILE A 88 3.62 10.91 -13.18
C ILE A 88 2.70 12.10 -13.45
N PRO A 89 2.54 12.51 -14.72
CA PRO A 89 1.68 13.64 -15.08
C PRO A 89 0.20 13.25 -15.05
N GLN A 90 -0.66 14.24 -14.78
CA GLN A 90 -2.14 14.21 -14.81
C GLN A 90 -2.82 13.60 -13.57
N ALA A 91 -3.43 14.44 -12.73
CA ALA A 91 -4.52 14.01 -11.85
C ALA A 91 -5.86 14.02 -12.64
N PRO A 92 -6.69 12.96 -12.56
CA PRO A 92 -8.03 12.96 -13.17
C PRO A 92 -9.05 13.81 -12.41
N LEU A 93 -10.19 14.06 -13.06
CA LEU A 93 -11.30 14.96 -12.63
C LEU A 93 -11.97 14.60 -11.28
N ASP A 94 -11.76 13.40 -10.74
CA ASP A 94 -12.37 12.87 -9.52
C ASP A 94 -11.31 12.19 -8.61
N PHE A 95 -10.11 12.77 -8.56
CA PHE A 95 -8.97 12.21 -7.85
C PHE A 95 -9.07 12.43 -6.33
N GLU A 96 -9.08 11.34 -5.57
CA GLU A 96 -8.81 11.36 -4.13
C GLU A 96 -7.66 10.38 -3.84
N PRO A 97 -6.61 10.78 -3.12
CA PRO A 97 -5.39 10.01 -3.05
C PRO A 97 -5.52 8.76 -2.16
N ASN A 98 -5.37 7.55 -2.73
CA ASN A 98 -5.18 6.31 -1.95
C ASN A 98 -3.97 5.49 -2.44
N PRO A 99 -2.77 5.76 -1.94
CA PRO A 99 -1.54 5.21 -2.49
C PRO A 99 -1.37 3.72 -2.39
N LEU A 100 -1.89 3.17 -1.30
CA LEU A 100 -1.68 1.79 -0.94
C LEU A 100 -2.31 0.90 -2.00
N THR A 101 -3.32 1.45 -2.67
CA THR A 101 -4.02 0.84 -3.80
C THR A 101 -3.48 1.29 -5.16
N LEU A 102 -2.54 2.24 -5.22
CA LEU A 102 -2.01 2.77 -6.48
C LEU A 102 -0.64 2.20 -6.85
N VAL A 103 0.00 1.45 -5.96
CA VAL A 103 1.34 0.89 -6.15
C VAL A 103 1.29 -0.63 -6.02
N ASP A 104 2.03 -1.34 -6.86
CA ASP A 104 2.13 -2.79 -6.78
C ASP A 104 2.90 -3.26 -5.54
N ALA A 105 2.83 -4.57 -5.28
CA ALA A 105 3.57 -5.21 -4.19
C ALA A 105 5.08 -4.87 -4.23
N GLY A 106 5.69 -4.95 -5.41
CA GLY A 106 7.13 -4.75 -5.57
C GLY A 106 7.56 -3.29 -5.51
N ARG A 107 6.61 -2.34 -5.55
CA ARG A 107 6.87 -0.90 -5.78
C ARG A 107 7.68 -0.64 -7.04
N THR A 108 7.42 -1.48 -8.02
CA THR A 108 7.98 -1.41 -9.36
C THR A 108 7.10 -0.58 -10.26
N TRP A 109 5.78 -0.58 -10.01
CA TRP A 109 4.77 0.09 -10.82
C TRP A 109 3.83 0.92 -9.96
N ALA A 110 3.42 2.06 -10.50
CA ALA A 110 2.32 2.85 -9.97
C ALA A 110 1.29 3.15 -11.06
N VAL A 111 0.02 3.20 -10.67
CA VAL A 111 -1.02 3.87 -11.47
C VAL A 111 -1.10 5.34 -11.04
N GLY A 112 -1.29 6.24 -12.01
CA GLY A 112 -1.36 7.67 -11.72
C GLY A 112 -2.54 8.06 -10.83
N ALA A 113 -3.65 7.33 -10.94
CA ALA A 113 -4.86 7.54 -10.15
C ALA A 113 -5.80 6.32 -10.21
N ASN A 114 -6.78 6.27 -9.31
CA ASN A 114 -7.80 5.23 -9.31
C ASN A 114 -8.81 5.40 -10.46
N ALA A 115 -8.92 6.61 -11.04
CA ALA A 115 -9.84 6.90 -12.12
C ALA A 115 -9.20 6.77 -13.51
N ALA A 116 -9.98 6.21 -14.44
CA ALA A 116 -9.53 6.08 -15.81
C ALA A 116 -9.49 7.42 -16.53
N THR A 117 -8.37 7.73 -17.18
CA THR A 117 -8.32 8.89 -18.07
C THR A 117 -9.27 8.70 -19.25
N GLY A 118 -9.69 9.79 -19.88
CA GLY A 118 -10.52 9.72 -21.10
C GLY A 118 -9.85 8.92 -22.22
N ARG A 119 -8.52 8.97 -22.32
CA ARG A 119 -7.73 8.23 -23.30
C ARG A 119 -7.76 6.73 -23.02
N GLU A 120 -7.44 6.33 -21.80
CA GLU A 120 -7.42 4.93 -21.37
C GLU A 120 -8.79 4.29 -21.47
N ARG A 121 -9.83 4.98 -20.98
CA ARG A 121 -11.21 4.53 -21.12
C ARG A 121 -11.57 4.26 -22.57
N ASN A 122 -11.24 5.16 -23.49
CA ASN A 122 -11.60 5.02 -24.90
C ASN A 122 -10.84 3.90 -25.60
N ARG A 123 -9.58 3.66 -25.21
CA ARG A 123 -8.72 2.60 -25.78
C ARG A 123 -8.92 1.23 -25.11
N GLY A 124 -9.49 1.18 -23.91
CA GLY A 124 -9.56 -0.06 -23.13
C GLY A 124 -8.20 -0.47 -22.58
N VAL A 125 -7.34 0.48 -22.21
CA VAL A 125 -5.99 0.21 -21.68
C VAL A 125 -5.83 0.80 -20.28
N VAL A 126 -4.86 0.31 -19.52
CA VAL A 126 -4.36 0.93 -18.28
C VAL A 126 -2.88 1.18 -18.43
N THR A 127 -2.41 2.38 -18.06
CA THR A 127 -0.99 2.70 -18.05
C THR A 127 -0.42 2.50 -16.66
N LEU A 128 0.61 1.64 -16.55
CA LEU A 128 1.41 1.46 -15.36
C LEU A 128 2.72 2.22 -15.54
N HIS A 129 3.06 3.07 -14.59
CA HIS A 129 4.25 3.91 -14.63
C HIS A 129 5.38 3.26 -13.83
N SER A 130 6.55 3.14 -14.45
CA SER A 130 7.70 2.51 -13.80
C SER A 130 8.27 3.40 -12.70
N LEU A 131 8.44 2.81 -11.52
CA LEU A 131 9.16 3.42 -10.40
C LEU A 131 10.63 2.98 -10.33
N THR A 132 11.05 2.06 -11.19
CA THR A 132 12.43 1.53 -11.32
C THR A 132 13.23 2.24 -12.39
N GLY A 133 12.59 3.09 -13.20
CA GLY A 133 13.22 3.77 -14.33
C GLY A 133 13.16 2.97 -15.65
N ASP A 134 12.35 1.91 -15.68
CA ASP A 134 11.97 1.21 -16.91
C ASP A 134 10.93 2.04 -17.70
N ASP A 135 10.57 1.59 -18.90
CA ASP A 135 9.50 2.21 -19.69
C ASP A 135 8.12 1.96 -19.06
N ASP A 136 7.17 2.89 -19.24
CA ASP A 136 5.77 2.69 -18.88
C ASP A 136 5.18 1.45 -19.58
N LEU A 137 4.33 0.71 -18.86
CA LEU A 137 3.66 -0.49 -19.34
C LEU A 137 2.18 -0.20 -19.62
N GLU A 138 1.77 -0.27 -20.90
CA GLU A 138 0.34 -0.29 -21.27
C GLU A 138 -0.21 -1.72 -21.19
N VAL A 139 -1.23 -1.92 -20.34
CA VAL A 139 -2.00 -3.17 -20.23
C VAL A 139 -3.24 -3.08 -21.12
N ASP A 140 -3.32 -3.95 -22.14
CA ASP A 140 -4.49 -4.08 -23.02
C ASP A 140 -5.57 -4.95 -22.36
N LEU A 141 -6.67 -4.31 -21.91
CA LEU A 141 -7.72 -4.99 -21.15
C LEU A 141 -8.58 -5.90 -22.02
N PRO A 142 -9.05 -5.51 -23.23
CA PRO A 142 -9.70 -6.43 -24.15
C PRO A 142 -8.89 -7.69 -24.41
N ALA A 143 -7.57 -7.56 -24.64
CA ALA A 143 -6.71 -8.72 -24.86
C ALA A 143 -6.59 -9.60 -23.61
N ALA A 144 -6.43 -9.01 -22.42
CA ALA A 144 -6.27 -9.75 -21.17
C ALA A 144 -7.57 -10.44 -20.71
N THR A 145 -8.73 -9.84 -20.99
CA THR A 145 -10.04 -10.30 -20.51
C THR A 145 -10.85 -11.08 -21.55
N GLY A 146 -10.53 -10.93 -22.84
CA GLY A 146 -11.36 -11.43 -23.94
C GLY A 146 -12.65 -10.63 -24.17
N VAL A 147 -12.79 -9.44 -23.57
CA VAL A 147 -13.96 -8.57 -23.69
C VAL A 147 -13.65 -7.37 -24.59
N ASP A 148 -14.00 -7.47 -25.88
CA ASP A 148 -13.67 -6.49 -26.91
C ASP A 148 -14.14 -5.04 -26.61
N ASP A 149 -15.26 -4.91 -25.89
CA ASP A 149 -15.89 -3.64 -25.57
C ASP A 149 -15.60 -3.14 -24.14
N LEU A 150 -14.62 -3.72 -23.44
CA LEU A 150 -14.28 -3.31 -22.09
C LEU A 150 -13.82 -1.84 -22.07
N ARG A 151 -14.52 -1.01 -21.29
CA ARG A 151 -14.21 0.41 -21.09
C ARG A 151 -14.07 0.68 -19.59
N PRO A 152 -12.84 0.78 -19.07
CA PRO A 152 -12.62 0.95 -17.64
C PRO A 152 -13.09 2.33 -17.17
N ILE A 153 -13.58 2.40 -15.94
CA ILE A 153 -13.83 3.66 -15.22
C ILE A 153 -12.85 3.90 -14.09
N GLY A 154 -12.30 2.83 -13.52
CA GLY A 154 -11.26 2.93 -12.52
C GLY A 154 -10.51 1.63 -12.33
N TRP A 155 -9.40 1.72 -11.62
CA TRP A 155 -8.51 0.61 -11.31
C TRP A 155 -7.70 0.88 -10.05
N ALA A 156 -7.20 -0.19 -9.44
CA ALA A 156 -6.32 -0.13 -8.29
C ALA A 156 -5.61 -1.47 -8.11
N PHE A 157 -4.39 -1.47 -7.58
CA PHE A 157 -3.81 -2.67 -7.02
C PHE A 157 -4.58 -3.12 -5.77
N ASP A 158 -4.80 -4.43 -5.65
CA ASP A 158 -5.55 -5.03 -4.55
C ASP A 158 -4.73 -4.99 -3.24
N PRO A 159 -5.20 -4.34 -2.16
CA PRO A 159 -4.46 -4.24 -0.91
C PRO A 159 -4.25 -5.58 -0.19
N ALA A 160 -5.12 -6.57 -0.42
CA ALA A 160 -5.01 -7.92 0.12
C ALA A 160 -4.16 -8.84 -0.76
N THR A 161 -4.13 -8.60 -2.08
CA THR A 161 -3.28 -9.31 -3.04
C THR A 161 -2.51 -8.32 -3.92
N PRO A 162 -1.47 -7.62 -3.40
CA PRO A 162 -0.91 -6.40 -4.02
C PRO A 162 -0.23 -6.57 -5.39
N ALA A 163 -0.11 -7.80 -5.89
CA ALA A 163 0.33 -8.09 -7.25
C ALA A 163 -0.79 -8.07 -8.31
N LEU A 164 -2.06 -8.00 -7.89
CA LEU A 164 -3.22 -8.00 -8.78
C LEU A 164 -3.74 -6.58 -9.00
N LEU A 165 -3.98 -6.23 -10.27
CA LEU A 165 -4.62 -4.98 -10.66
C LEU A 165 -6.11 -5.21 -10.83
N ARG A 166 -6.93 -4.61 -9.97
CA ARG A 166 -8.38 -4.59 -10.10
C ARG A 166 -8.81 -3.53 -11.10
N VAL A 167 -9.75 -3.87 -11.96
CA VAL A 167 -10.29 -2.97 -13.00
C VAL A 167 -11.80 -3.02 -12.99
N LEU A 168 -12.45 -1.87 -12.81
CA LEU A 168 -13.90 -1.72 -12.85
C LEU A 168 -14.33 -1.12 -14.19
N ASP A 169 -15.31 -1.73 -14.85
CA ASP A 169 -15.95 -1.18 -16.04
C ASP A 169 -17.29 -0.47 -15.74
N ARG A 170 -17.81 0.29 -16.72
CA ARG A 170 -19.09 1.02 -16.57
C ARG A 170 -20.30 0.12 -16.34
N SER A 171 -20.22 -1.14 -16.73
CA SER A 171 -21.32 -2.08 -16.57
C SER A 171 -21.37 -2.65 -15.15
N GLY A 172 -20.32 -2.46 -14.35
CA GLY A 172 -20.17 -3.04 -13.01
C GLY A 172 -19.41 -4.36 -13.00
N ARG A 173 -18.79 -4.76 -14.11
CA ARG A 173 -17.88 -5.92 -14.11
C ARG A 173 -16.56 -5.50 -13.47
N LEU A 174 -16.13 -6.27 -12.48
CA LEU A 174 -14.83 -6.15 -11.86
C LEU A 174 -13.93 -7.25 -12.42
N PHE A 175 -12.70 -6.90 -12.78
CA PHE A 175 -11.70 -7.84 -13.27
C PHE A 175 -10.47 -7.78 -12.39
N ASP A 176 -9.95 -8.95 -12.03
CA ASP A 176 -8.64 -9.09 -11.40
C ASP A 176 -7.64 -9.41 -12.51
N VAL A 177 -6.70 -8.50 -12.76
CA VAL A 177 -5.72 -8.58 -13.84
C VAL A 177 -4.36 -8.94 -13.23
N ALA A 178 -3.81 -10.09 -13.64
CA ALA A 178 -2.44 -10.47 -13.36
C ALA A 178 -1.53 -9.80 -14.40
N VAL A 179 -0.94 -8.65 -14.03
CA VAL A 179 -0.20 -7.76 -14.94
C VAL A 179 0.91 -8.49 -15.69
N GLU A 180 1.73 -9.26 -14.98
CA GLU A 180 2.87 -9.99 -15.55
C GLU A 180 2.43 -11.10 -16.51
N GLU A 181 1.35 -11.79 -16.17
CA GLU A 181 0.81 -12.90 -16.96
C GLU A 181 -0.04 -12.41 -18.14
N ARG A 182 -0.46 -11.14 -18.12
CA ARG A 182 -1.39 -10.52 -19.08
C ARG A 182 -2.69 -11.29 -19.23
N THR A 183 -3.13 -11.88 -18.12
CA THR A 183 -4.38 -12.60 -17.99
C THR A 183 -5.28 -11.87 -17.02
N ALA A 184 -6.59 -12.07 -17.17
CA ALA A 184 -7.56 -11.52 -16.25
C ALA A 184 -8.67 -12.53 -15.96
N THR A 185 -9.18 -12.47 -14.74
CA THR A 185 -10.37 -13.21 -14.32
C THR A 185 -11.48 -12.22 -13.99
N GLU A 186 -12.69 -12.49 -14.50
CA GLU A 186 -13.87 -11.72 -14.10
C GLU A 186 -14.25 -12.10 -12.67
N GLY A 187 -14.27 -11.09 -11.80
CA GLY A 187 -14.69 -11.20 -10.41
C GLY A 187 -16.19 -11.00 -10.23
N GLU A 188 -16.58 -10.64 -9.01
CA GLU A 188 -17.99 -10.36 -8.72
C GLU A 188 -18.47 -9.07 -9.39
N ARG A 189 -19.70 -9.11 -9.90
CA ARG A 189 -20.33 -7.91 -10.44
C ARG A 189 -20.69 -6.95 -9.30
N VAL A 190 -20.26 -5.71 -9.42
CA VAL A 190 -20.59 -4.63 -8.49
C VAL A 190 -21.91 -3.99 -8.91
N GLU A 191 -22.91 -4.07 -8.03
CA GLU A 191 -24.20 -3.42 -8.23
C GLU A 191 -24.28 -2.11 -7.45
N ALA A 192 -24.62 -1.02 -8.15
CA ALA A 192 -24.91 0.25 -7.50
C ALA A 192 -26.39 0.30 -7.07
N PRO A 193 -26.70 0.41 -5.76
CA PRO A 193 -28.07 0.57 -5.29
C PRO A 193 -28.65 1.92 -5.71
N LYS A 194 -29.99 2.04 -5.61
CA LYS A 194 -30.68 3.30 -5.94
C LYS A 194 -30.12 4.47 -5.13
N GLY A 195 -29.75 5.54 -5.81
CA GLY A 195 -29.16 6.73 -5.20
C GLY A 195 -27.64 6.77 -5.25
N PHE A 196 -27.00 5.69 -5.70
CA PHE A 196 -25.56 5.61 -5.91
C PHE A 196 -25.21 5.33 -7.38
N ALA A 197 -23.95 5.54 -7.73
CA ALA A 197 -23.34 5.18 -8.98
C ALA A 197 -21.99 4.48 -8.72
N LEU A 198 -21.52 3.73 -9.73
CA LEU A 198 -20.19 3.17 -9.73
C LEU A 198 -19.15 4.29 -9.74
N GLY A 199 -18.28 4.29 -8.75
CA GLY A 199 -17.18 5.21 -8.61
C GLY A 199 -15.88 4.65 -9.21
N PRO A 200 -14.95 5.52 -9.65
CA PRO A 200 -13.58 5.11 -9.96
C PRO A 200 -12.75 4.75 -8.72
N MET A 201 -13.20 5.08 -7.51
CA MET A 201 -12.44 4.91 -6.27
C MET A 201 -12.51 3.48 -5.73
N PHE A 202 -11.48 3.10 -4.97
CA PHE A 202 -11.38 1.78 -4.33
C PHE A 202 -11.14 1.94 -2.83
N ASP A 203 -11.77 1.07 -2.04
CA ASP A 203 -11.60 1.00 -0.60
C ASP A 203 -10.18 0.51 -0.28
N SER A 204 -9.49 1.25 0.59
CA SER A 204 -8.10 1.02 0.98
C SER A 204 -7.85 -0.31 1.66
N ALA A 205 -8.86 -0.82 2.36
CA ALA A 205 -8.72 -1.99 3.22
C ALA A 205 -9.07 -3.27 2.46
N THR A 206 -10.06 -3.20 1.58
CA THR A 206 -10.66 -4.36 0.91
C THR A 206 -10.36 -4.44 -0.58
N GLY A 207 -9.91 -3.34 -1.20
CA GLY A 207 -9.74 -3.26 -2.65
C GLY A 207 -11.05 -3.33 -3.43
N GLN A 208 -12.19 -3.14 -2.78
CA GLN A 208 -13.48 -3.14 -3.48
C GLN A 208 -13.77 -1.74 -4.04
N PRO A 209 -14.41 -1.62 -5.22
CA PRO A 209 -14.79 -0.31 -5.71
C PRO A 209 -15.79 0.39 -4.78
N LEU A 210 -15.55 1.66 -4.50
CA LEU A 210 -16.45 2.51 -3.74
C LEU A 210 -17.58 3.01 -4.63
N LEU A 211 -18.76 3.08 -4.05
CA LEU A 211 -19.91 3.69 -4.69
C LEU A 211 -19.96 5.19 -4.39
N ARG A 212 -20.40 5.98 -5.36
CA ARG A 212 -20.56 7.43 -5.22
C ARG A 212 -22.04 7.79 -5.10
N GLU A 213 -22.39 8.60 -4.12
CA GLU A 213 -23.75 9.10 -3.93
C GLU A 213 -24.11 10.10 -5.04
N ASN A 214 -25.28 9.95 -5.67
CA ASN A 214 -25.61 10.66 -6.92
C ASN A 214 -25.88 12.17 -6.76
N LYS A 215 -26.13 12.65 -5.54
CA LYS A 215 -26.50 14.04 -5.25
C LYS A 215 -25.36 14.83 -4.63
N THR A 216 -24.64 14.22 -3.69
CA THR A 216 -23.50 14.82 -2.98
C THR A 216 -22.20 14.55 -3.69
N TYR A 217 -22.15 13.54 -4.57
CA TYR A 217 -20.91 13.07 -5.23
C TYR A 217 -19.87 12.53 -4.25
N GLU A 218 -20.25 12.29 -3.00
CA GLU A 218 -19.38 11.71 -1.99
C GLU A 218 -19.26 10.20 -2.22
N TYR A 219 -18.04 9.69 -2.07
CA TYR A 219 -17.82 8.25 -2.02
C TYR A 219 -18.26 7.68 -0.68
N GLN A 220 -18.60 6.40 -0.68
CA GLN A 220 -18.73 5.64 0.56
C GLN A 220 -17.45 5.82 1.41
N PRO A 221 -17.57 6.03 2.73
CA PRO A 221 -16.40 6.13 3.60
C PRO A 221 -15.54 4.87 3.50
N GLY A 222 -14.23 5.06 3.31
CA GLY A 222 -13.26 3.98 3.29
C GLY A 222 -12.81 3.57 4.70
N GLY A 223 -12.37 2.31 4.83
CA GLY A 223 -11.69 1.83 6.04
C GLY A 223 -10.25 2.35 6.18
N ALA A 224 -9.58 1.96 7.28
CA ALA A 224 -8.16 2.28 7.49
C ALA A 224 -7.32 1.88 6.26
N TYR A 225 -6.33 2.71 5.92
CA TYR A 225 -5.42 2.43 4.81
C TYR A 225 -4.48 1.30 5.22
N THR A 226 -4.81 0.07 4.81
CA THR A 226 -4.01 -1.12 5.09
C THR A 226 -3.60 -1.83 3.81
N ALA A 227 -2.31 -1.91 3.53
CA ALA A 227 -1.77 -2.78 2.47
C ALA A 227 -0.50 -3.46 2.97
N GLY A 228 -0.39 -4.77 2.74
CA GLY A 228 0.79 -5.53 3.12
C GLY A 228 1.15 -5.48 4.61
N GLY A 229 0.16 -5.28 5.50
CA GLY A 229 0.39 -5.14 6.94
C GLY A 229 0.89 -3.77 7.39
N VAL A 230 0.99 -2.79 6.48
CA VAL A 230 1.27 -1.39 6.80
C VAL A 230 -0.05 -0.67 7.05
N SER A 231 -0.16 0.07 8.16
CA SER A 231 -1.32 0.88 8.50
C SER A 231 -0.96 2.36 8.51
N VAL A 232 -1.74 3.22 7.84
CA VAL A 232 -1.58 4.68 7.91
C VAL A 232 -2.45 5.23 9.04
N LEU A 233 -1.87 6.09 9.89
CA LEU A 233 -2.58 6.81 10.95
C LEU A 233 -3.19 8.11 10.38
N GLU A 234 -4.31 8.57 10.94
CA GLU A 234 -4.97 9.77 10.40
C GLU A 234 -4.08 11.02 10.55
N PRO A 235 -4.12 11.99 9.62
CA PRO A 235 -3.26 13.20 9.65
C PRO A 235 -3.37 14.05 10.93
N GLY A 236 -4.46 13.92 11.70
CA GLY A 236 -4.63 14.58 13.01
C GLY A 236 -4.02 13.82 14.19
N GLU A 237 -3.52 12.61 13.97
CA GLU A 237 -2.84 11.76 14.95
C GLU A 237 -1.32 11.75 14.73
N ALA A 238 -0.81 12.55 13.79
CA ALA A 238 0.62 12.63 13.49
C ALA A 238 1.37 13.09 14.77
N PRO A 239 2.27 12.25 15.31
CA PRO A 239 2.94 12.54 16.57
C PRO A 239 4.02 13.62 16.38
N GLU A 240 4.21 14.46 17.39
CA GLU A 240 5.40 15.32 17.47
C GLU A 240 6.64 14.44 17.62
N THR A 241 7.44 14.35 16.55
CA THR A 241 8.64 13.49 16.54
C THR A 241 9.87 14.16 17.12
N GLY A 242 9.89 15.50 17.21
CA GLY A 242 11.09 16.28 17.54
C GLY A 242 12.21 16.25 16.48
N VAL A 243 12.06 15.45 15.42
CA VAL A 243 12.99 15.35 14.28
C VAL A 243 12.68 16.41 13.23
N CYS A 244 11.39 16.74 13.07
CA CYS A 244 10.88 17.72 12.12
C CYS A 244 10.67 19.07 12.83
N SER A 245 11.04 20.18 12.17
CA SER A 245 10.69 21.52 12.66
C SER A 245 9.19 21.78 12.56
N ASP A 246 8.66 22.63 13.43
CA ASP A 246 7.24 23.06 13.41
C ASP A 246 6.79 23.67 12.07
N GLU A 247 7.73 24.18 11.27
CA GLU A 247 7.47 24.76 9.94
C GLU A 247 7.51 23.73 8.80
N ALA A 248 7.90 22.49 9.07
CA ALA A 248 7.99 21.44 8.05
C ALA A 248 6.59 20.89 7.72
N ALA A 249 6.37 20.47 6.48
CA ALA A 249 5.13 19.80 6.11
C ALA A 249 5.17 18.33 6.63
N PRO A 250 4.34 17.95 7.61
CA PRO A 250 4.34 16.60 8.16
C PRO A 250 3.61 15.62 7.23
N THR A 251 4.01 14.35 7.25
CA THR A 251 3.16 13.26 6.74
C THR A 251 2.26 12.68 7.82
N ALA A 252 1.23 11.97 7.38
CA ALA A 252 0.65 10.90 8.19
C ALA A 252 1.75 9.92 8.64
N ALA A 253 1.64 9.45 9.88
CA ALA A 253 2.50 8.38 10.38
C ALA A 253 2.03 7.03 9.83
N VAL A 254 2.95 6.08 9.65
CA VAL A 254 2.64 4.72 9.23
C VAL A 254 3.21 3.72 10.22
N VAL A 255 2.46 2.66 10.50
CA VAL A 255 2.92 1.53 11.30
C VAL A 255 3.23 0.38 10.36
N ASP A 256 4.48 -0.10 10.38
CA ASP A 256 4.87 -1.25 9.58
C ASP A 256 4.41 -2.57 10.20
N SER A 257 4.62 -3.68 9.47
CA SER A 257 4.22 -5.01 9.94
C SER A 257 4.94 -5.48 11.20
N ALA A 258 6.07 -4.88 11.57
CA ALA A 258 6.80 -5.16 12.81
C ALA A 258 6.29 -4.32 13.99
N GLY A 259 5.35 -3.41 13.75
CA GLY A 259 4.79 -2.50 14.77
C GLY A 259 5.64 -1.25 15.01
N THR A 260 6.65 -0.99 14.16
CA THR A 260 7.41 0.26 14.24
C THR A 260 6.58 1.38 13.63
N THR A 261 6.47 2.50 14.34
CA THR A 261 5.80 3.69 13.82
C THR A 261 6.83 4.57 13.14
N TRP A 262 6.47 5.06 11.95
CA TRP A 262 7.30 5.88 11.11
C TRP A 262 6.58 7.18 10.79
N SER A 263 7.31 8.28 10.72
CA SER A 263 6.79 9.57 10.31
C SER A 263 7.85 10.27 9.47
N ALA A 264 7.43 11.09 8.51
CA ALA A 264 8.34 11.86 7.70
C ALA A 264 7.90 13.33 7.61
N CYS A 265 8.85 14.19 7.27
CA CYS A 265 8.56 15.57 6.93
C CYS A 265 9.40 16.03 5.74
N LEU A 266 8.85 17.02 5.02
CA LEU A 266 9.57 17.73 3.99
C LEU A 266 10.18 18.98 4.63
N GLN A 267 11.50 19.02 4.69
CA GLN A 267 12.26 20.13 5.25
C GLN A 267 13.42 20.45 4.32
N ASP A 268 13.56 21.72 3.94
CA ASP A 268 14.63 22.19 3.04
C ASP A 268 14.72 21.39 1.72
N ASP A 269 13.57 21.11 1.10
CA ASP A 269 13.44 20.26 -0.10
C ASP A 269 13.92 18.80 0.07
N ARG A 270 14.07 18.32 1.31
CA ARG A 270 14.47 16.95 1.64
C ARG A 270 13.44 16.22 2.49
N ILE A 271 13.32 14.92 2.25
CA ILE A 271 12.52 14.05 3.10
C ILE A 271 13.38 13.66 4.28
N ARG A 272 12.90 13.94 5.50
CA ARG A 272 13.48 13.42 6.75
C ARG A 272 12.55 12.36 7.31
N LEU A 273 13.10 11.23 7.73
CA LEU A 273 12.38 10.08 8.25
C LEU A 273 12.70 9.91 9.73
N ALA A 274 11.66 9.68 10.54
CA ALA A 274 11.75 9.36 11.95
C ALA A 274 11.07 8.01 12.23
N SER A 275 11.58 7.30 13.23
CA SER A 275 11.02 6.03 13.71
C SER A 275 10.85 5.99 15.22
N GLN A 276 9.83 5.27 15.65
CA GLN A 276 9.58 4.88 17.03
C GLN A 276 9.31 3.37 17.06
N GLU A 277 10.22 2.62 17.66
CA GLU A 277 10.05 1.16 17.82
C GLU A 277 8.80 0.84 18.64
N ALA A 278 8.23 -0.36 18.43
CA ALA A 278 7.03 -0.79 19.14
C ALA A 278 7.24 -0.74 20.67
N GLY A 279 6.47 0.13 21.34
CA GLY A 279 6.55 0.32 22.80
C GLY A 279 7.69 1.23 23.28
N ALA A 280 8.46 1.84 22.37
CA ALA A 280 9.41 2.88 22.72
C ALA A 280 8.68 4.22 22.99
N GLU A 281 9.23 5.01 23.90
CA GLU A 281 8.69 6.34 24.24
C GLU A 281 9.28 7.46 23.37
N GLU A 282 10.46 7.22 22.79
CA GLU A 282 11.23 8.24 22.05
C GLU A 282 11.23 7.99 20.54
N TRP A 283 11.26 9.09 19.78
CA TRP A 283 11.47 9.09 18.35
C TRP A 283 12.95 9.24 18.02
N THR A 284 13.36 8.61 16.93
CA THR A 284 14.74 8.62 16.44
C THR A 284 14.77 9.06 14.98
N GLU A 285 15.75 9.87 14.59
CA GLU A 285 15.98 10.17 13.17
C GLU A 285 16.54 8.91 12.48
N ALA A 286 15.83 8.47 11.45
CA ALA A 286 16.07 7.22 10.77
C ALA A 286 16.78 7.40 9.41
N GLY A 287 16.63 8.58 8.79
CA GLY A 287 17.31 8.88 7.53
C GLY A 287 16.86 10.20 6.89
N THR A 288 17.58 10.61 5.85
CA THR A 288 17.25 11.79 5.03
C THR A 288 17.53 11.49 3.55
N SER A 289 16.70 12.01 2.64
CA SER A 289 16.92 11.86 1.19
C SER A 289 18.19 12.57 0.70
N ALA A 290 19.00 11.92 -0.13
CA ALA A 290 20.22 12.51 -0.70
C ALA A 290 19.99 13.37 -1.94
N ALA A 291 18.78 13.38 -2.53
CA ALA A 291 18.38 14.35 -3.54
C ALA A 291 17.27 15.29 -3.04
N ASP A 292 17.23 16.49 -3.64
CA ASP A 292 16.10 17.41 -3.49
C ASP A 292 14.87 16.74 -4.12
N VAL A 293 13.75 16.81 -3.42
CA VAL A 293 12.44 16.44 -3.96
C VAL A 293 11.76 17.69 -4.50
N PRO A 294 10.75 17.57 -5.38
CA PRO A 294 10.10 18.74 -5.97
C PRO A 294 9.61 19.73 -4.89
N GLY A 295 10.29 20.87 -4.76
CA GLY A 295 10.06 21.90 -3.72
C GLY A 295 8.74 22.68 -3.81
N LYS A 296 7.78 22.18 -4.60
CA LYS A 296 6.40 22.66 -4.70
C LYS A 296 5.41 21.52 -4.53
N ALA A 297 5.79 20.47 -3.79
CA ALA A 297 4.84 19.43 -3.42
C ALA A 297 3.68 20.09 -2.66
N ALA A 298 2.47 20.00 -3.22
CA ALA A 298 1.27 20.60 -2.63
C ALA A 298 0.93 19.91 -1.30
N ALA A 299 1.28 18.62 -1.19
CA ALA A 299 1.24 17.83 0.03
C ALA A 299 2.19 16.63 -0.10
N MET A 300 2.80 16.24 1.02
CA MET A 300 3.41 14.92 1.15
C MET A 300 2.42 14.02 1.87
N THR A 301 1.86 13.07 1.13
CA THR A 301 0.65 12.40 1.61
C THR A 301 0.98 11.15 2.42
N TRP A 302 2.10 10.47 2.15
CA TRP A 302 2.55 9.27 2.90
C TRP A 302 3.94 8.78 2.44
N VAL A 303 4.52 7.92 3.27
CA VAL A 303 5.81 7.26 3.07
C VAL A 303 5.63 5.78 3.37
N LEU A 304 5.82 4.91 2.38
CA LEU A 304 5.59 3.48 2.52
C LEU A 304 6.90 2.77 2.92
N PRO A 305 6.90 1.94 3.98
CA PRO A 305 8.05 1.13 4.38
C PRO A 305 8.16 -0.09 3.48
N PRO A 306 9.34 -0.51 3.02
CA PRO A 306 9.50 -1.62 2.08
C PRO A 306 8.70 -2.87 2.49
N LEU A 307 8.05 -3.54 1.52
CA LEU A 307 7.32 -4.79 1.77
C LEU A 307 8.27 -5.92 2.18
#